data_AF-A0A084SUE9-F1
#
_entry.id   AF-A0A084SUE9-F1
#
_cell.length_a   1.000
_cell.length_b   1.000
_cell.length_c   1.000
_cell.angle_alpha   90.00
_cell.angle_beta   90.00
_cell.angle_gamma   90.00
#
_symmetry.space_group_name_H-M   'P 1'
#
loop_
_entity.id
_entity.type
_entity.pdbx_description
1 polymer ?
#
loop_
_entity_poly.entity_id
_entity_poly.type
_entity_poly.pdbx_seq_one_letter_code
_entity_poly.pdbx_strand_id
1 'polypeptide(L)'
;MPPTSIRQSRLPRGFSLLGALAIALACLHWPATAHAQTWTLTKAQRQSYLHYYAPIVFKRANANDGDHGRDWITHFNFDQDNDFSNNKRNWKNINAYVDASRNGPSSYESWRIRPTLYTSLIEFMDGGKNLVLIYHIYHALDKNAAGDYQLHDWERVEMLIKNVTGSPGSGESVAYAVVTQHKRNVIRHQGSPQLNFMETSTGKHLMIWQAEWSDKLAAAHGQELRFVVDPYSWIAGRMAGSNAELDLNNDDGRKNVHYVFVPQGSAGAVSAFNAKVLTYATADQLASRYDNGKTVTWPNVKRISYELQDLADILPTHWQYGGYQTHWLTAAQQDFLLESPILNEFGLAEVGTGMQRFYAKTRDIENEDDREGYIAKKWFYGTYELNADASDWGGGGSGAFHDNAWASTVVDSRGQTRASASGYTGSPSAYWWQHDYFVHSGQLDSTEGVEAGFWLPGQWYLPSNGGFDGRWVQLFDDP
;
A
#
# COMPACT_ATOMS: atom_id res chain seq x y z
N MET A 1 15.21 31.97 101.24
CA MET A 1 15.15 30.49 101.15
C MET A 1 14.15 30.13 100.07
N PRO A 2 14.34 29.11 99.21
CA PRO A 2 15.48 28.67 98.41
C PRO A 2 15.25 28.94 96.89
N PRO A 3 16.25 28.75 96.00
CA PRO A 3 16.11 28.96 94.56
C PRO A 3 15.68 27.69 93.82
N THR A 4 14.77 27.82 92.85
CA THR A 4 14.35 26.73 91.96
C THR A 4 14.95 26.90 90.56
N SER A 5 15.54 25.80 90.09
CA SER A 5 16.40 25.64 88.92
C SER A 5 15.79 26.04 87.57
N ILE A 6 16.57 26.75 86.76
CA ILE A 6 16.36 26.96 85.32
C ILE A 6 16.67 25.67 84.56
N ARG A 7 15.68 25.08 83.89
CA ARG A 7 15.87 24.01 82.89
C ARG A 7 16.05 24.65 81.51
N GLN A 8 17.25 24.54 80.95
CA GLN A 8 17.50 24.76 79.52
C GLN A 8 16.88 23.62 78.72
N SER A 9 15.87 23.91 77.89
CA SER A 9 15.43 22.99 76.84
C SER A 9 16.32 23.17 75.60
N ARG A 10 16.96 22.08 75.20
CA ARG A 10 17.77 21.98 73.98
C ARG A 10 16.86 22.06 72.76
N LEU A 11 17.16 22.97 71.83
CA LEU A 11 16.68 22.92 70.45
C LEU A 11 17.32 21.71 69.73
N PRO A 12 16.56 20.80 69.10
CA PRO A 12 17.16 19.86 68.16
C PRO A 12 17.45 20.59 66.85
N ARG A 13 18.74 20.87 66.63
CA ARG A 13 19.31 21.06 65.30
C ARG A 13 19.21 19.73 64.54
N GLY A 14 18.71 19.76 63.31
CA GLY A 14 18.92 18.66 62.37
C GLY A 14 17.76 18.36 61.43
N PHE A 15 17.22 19.34 60.70
CA PHE A 15 16.70 19.01 59.37
C PHE A 15 17.91 18.81 58.47
N SER A 16 18.33 17.55 58.35
CA SER A 16 19.51 17.15 57.61
C SER A 16 19.32 17.46 56.13
N LEU A 17 20.39 17.98 55.50
CA LEU A 17 20.53 18.07 54.03
C LEU A 17 20.12 16.76 53.33
N LEU A 18 20.25 15.63 54.01
CA LEU A 18 19.86 14.29 53.55
C LEU A 18 18.35 14.14 53.32
N GLY A 19 17.49 14.79 54.11
CA GLY A 19 16.04 14.75 53.91
C GLY A 19 15.59 15.50 52.66
N ALA A 20 16.22 16.66 52.39
CA ALA A 20 15.97 17.42 51.17
C ALA A 20 16.57 16.73 49.92
N LEU A 21 17.74 16.10 50.05
CA LEU A 21 18.36 15.32 48.98
C LEU A 21 17.56 14.06 48.64
N ALA A 22 16.96 13.39 49.63
CA ALA A 22 16.13 12.20 49.42
C ALA A 22 14.81 12.53 48.68
N ILE A 23 14.21 13.71 48.91
CA ILE A 23 13.03 14.17 48.17
C ILE A 23 13.42 14.56 46.73
N ALA A 24 14.56 15.24 46.53
CA ALA A 24 15.05 15.58 45.19
C ALA A 24 15.44 14.33 44.37
N LEU A 25 16.05 13.32 45.00
CA LEU A 25 16.35 12.03 44.38
C LEU A 25 15.07 11.23 44.10
N ALA A 26 14.07 11.24 44.98
CA ALA A 26 12.78 10.59 44.73
C ALA A 26 12.04 11.21 43.53
N CYS A 27 12.17 12.53 43.29
CA CYS A 27 11.65 13.19 42.09
C CYS A 27 12.45 12.88 40.80
N LEU A 28 13.72 12.47 40.91
CA LEU A 28 14.56 12.04 39.79
C LEU A 28 14.39 10.56 39.40
N HIS A 29 13.71 9.77 40.24
CA HIS A 29 13.46 8.33 40.03
C HIS A 29 12.04 8.01 39.60
N TRP A 30 11.22 9.02 39.29
CA TRP A 30 9.98 8.76 38.56
C TRP A 30 10.36 8.55 37.09
N PRO A 31 10.14 7.36 36.51
CA PRO A 31 10.20 7.24 35.07
C PRO A 31 9.03 8.05 34.51
N ALA A 32 9.27 9.32 34.23
CA ALA A 32 8.48 10.02 33.25
C ALA A 32 8.85 9.36 31.92
N THR A 33 8.10 8.33 31.52
CA THR A 33 8.02 7.97 30.12
C THR A 33 7.55 9.22 29.42
N ALA A 34 8.47 9.93 28.76
CA ALA A 34 8.13 11.05 27.90
C ALA A 34 7.27 10.48 26.78
N HIS A 35 5.96 10.49 26.96
CA HIS A 35 5.02 10.14 25.91
C HIS A 35 5.09 11.28 24.89
N ALA A 36 5.44 10.96 23.65
CA ALA A 36 5.42 11.93 22.56
C ALA A 36 4.03 12.59 22.53
N GLN A 37 4.00 13.93 22.47
CA GLN A 37 2.76 14.67 22.35
C GLN A 37 1.98 14.14 21.14
N THR A 38 0.69 13.83 21.31
CA THR A 38 -0.16 13.41 20.20
C THR A 38 -0.50 14.61 19.34
N TRP A 39 -0.43 14.41 18.03
CA TRP A 39 -0.79 15.38 17.00
C TRP A 39 -1.17 14.60 15.74
N THR A 40 -1.79 15.22 14.75
CA THR A 40 -2.07 14.56 13.46
C THR A 40 -1.59 15.39 12.28
N LEU A 41 -1.28 14.69 11.19
CA LEU A 41 -1.04 15.32 9.90
C LEU A 41 -2.32 15.97 9.37
N THR A 42 -2.18 17.08 8.65
CA THR A 42 -3.27 17.64 7.84
C THR A 42 -3.47 16.83 6.55
N LYS A 43 -4.60 17.01 5.84
CA LYS A 43 -4.86 16.39 4.52
C LYS A 43 -3.67 16.62 3.56
N ALA A 44 -3.19 17.86 3.46
CA ALA A 44 -2.07 18.22 2.59
C ALA A 44 -0.75 17.52 2.98
N GLN A 45 -0.48 17.36 4.27
CA GLN A 45 0.73 16.66 4.74
C GLN A 45 0.64 15.15 4.44
N ARG A 46 -0.54 14.55 4.59
CA ARG A 46 -0.81 13.15 4.20
C ARG A 46 -0.59 12.92 2.71
N GLN A 47 -1.18 13.76 1.87
CA GLN A 47 -0.94 13.76 0.41
C GLN A 47 0.55 13.92 0.09
N SER A 48 1.25 14.81 0.80
CA SER A 48 2.69 15.04 0.60
C SER A 48 3.52 13.78 0.89
N TYR A 49 3.23 13.06 1.99
CA TYR A 49 3.89 11.78 2.29
C TYR A 49 3.60 10.72 1.22
N LEU A 50 2.35 10.63 0.76
CA LEU A 50 1.97 9.69 -0.30
C LEU A 50 2.70 9.98 -1.61
N HIS A 51 2.79 11.24 -2.04
CA HIS A 51 3.55 11.61 -3.24
C HIS A 51 5.06 11.45 -3.07
N TYR A 52 5.61 11.81 -1.91
CA TYR A 52 7.04 11.77 -1.67
C TYR A 52 7.59 10.33 -1.74
N TYR A 53 6.83 9.36 -1.26
CA TYR A 53 7.24 7.95 -1.27
C TYR A 53 6.64 7.09 -2.38
N ALA A 54 5.77 7.66 -3.24
CA ALA A 54 5.13 6.90 -4.32
C ALA A 54 6.18 6.17 -5.19
N PRO A 55 5.99 4.87 -5.50
CA PRO A 55 7.04 4.04 -6.11
C PRO A 55 7.32 4.39 -7.58
N ILE A 56 8.54 4.11 -8.07
CA ILE A 56 8.79 3.99 -9.51
C ILE A 56 8.52 2.54 -9.90
N VAL A 57 7.64 2.33 -10.88
CA VAL A 57 7.33 1.00 -11.40
C VAL A 57 8.00 0.82 -12.75
N PHE A 58 9.09 0.07 -12.76
CA PHE A 58 9.67 -0.46 -13.99
C PHE A 58 8.81 -1.64 -14.43
N LYS A 59 8.42 -1.70 -15.69
CA LYS A 59 7.49 -2.73 -16.13
C LYS A 59 7.93 -3.36 -17.44
N ARG A 60 7.85 -4.70 -17.47
CA ARG A 60 7.97 -5.47 -18.70
C ARG A 60 6.68 -5.35 -19.51
N ALA A 61 6.75 -5.56 -20.81
CA ALA A 61 5.61 -5.49 -21.72
C ALA A 61 5.48 -6.83 -22.42
N ASN A 62 4.26 -7.21 -22.81
CA ASN A 62 3.94 -8.27 -23.74
C ASN A 62 3.07 -7.70 -24.87
N ALA A 63 3.54 -6.57 -25.42
CA ALA A 63 2.84 -5.80 -26.43
C ALA A 63 3.45 -6.07 -27.80
N ASN A 64 3.08 -7.15 -28.48
CA ASN A 64 3.35 -7.24 -29.91
C ASN A 64 2.46 -6.23 -30.69
N ASP A 65 2.63 -6.11 -32.01
CA ASP A 65 1.87 -5.13 -32.80
C ASP A 65 0.34 -5.29 -32.70
N GLY A 66 -0.16 -6.49 -32.38
CA GLY A 66 -1.59 -6.77 -32.20
C GLY A 66 -2.14 -6.48 -30.80
N ASP A 67 -1.29 -6.38 -29.77
CA ASP A 67 -1.68 -6.40 -28.36
C ASP A 67 -1.17 -5.18 -27.57
N HIS A 68 -0.80 -4.11 -28.29
CA HIS A 68 -0.16 -2.95 -27.71
C HIS A 68 -1.08 -2.15 -26.76
N GLY A 69 -0.50 -1.67 -25.65
CA GLY A 69 -1.21 -0.92 -24.60
C GLY A 69 -1.80 -1.79 -23.48
N ARG A 70 -1.89 -3.12 -23.65
CA ARG A 70 -2.44 -4.03 -22.64
C ARG A 70 -1.69 -4.04 -21.31
N ASP A 71 -0.39 -3.76 -21.34
CA ASP A 71 0.48 -3.79 -20.16
C ASP A 71 0.41 -2.51 -19.32
N TRP A 72 -0.37 -1.50 -19.74
CA TRP A 72 -0.52 -0.27 -18.97
C TRP A 72 -1.22 -0.52 -17.64
N ILE A 73 -0.72 0.12 -16.58
CA ILE A 73 -1.44 0.16 -15.30
C ILE A 73 -2.81 0.79 -15.56
N THR A 74 -3.86 0.14 -15.06
CA THR A 74 -5.24 0.48 -15.40
C THR A 74 -5.86 1.43 -14.37
N HIS A 75 -6.77 2.29 -14.81
CA HIS A 75 -7.73 2.97 -13.92
C HIS A 75 -8.95 2.05 -13.73
N PHE A 76 -9.54 2.01 -12.52
CA PHE A 76 -10.62 1.06 -12.23
C PHE A 76 -11.87 1.26 -13.08
N ASN A 77 -12.19 2.51 -13.45
CA ASN A 77 -13.31 2.91 -14.30
C ASN A 77 -12.82 3.50 -15.64
N PHE A 78 -11.87 2.83 -16.28
CA PHE A 78 -11.15 3.38 -17.43
C PHE A 78 -12.03 3.64 -18.65
N ASP A 79 -13.13 2.91 -18.85
CA ASP A 79 -14.05 3.06 -19.99
C ASP A 79 -15.29 3.89 -19.66
N GLN A 80 -15.45 4.30 -18.39
CA GLN A 80 -16.49 5.17 -17.87
C GLN A 80 -17.93 4.64 -18.04
N ASP A 81 -18.13 3.34 -18.25
CA ASP A 81 -19.47 2.76 -18.35
C ASP A 81 -20.07 2.39 -16.99
N ASN A 82 -19.25 2.47 -15.92
CA ASN A 82 -19.57 2.06 -14.55
C ASN A 82 -19.98 0.58 -14.44
N ASP A 83 -19.54 -0.26 -15.39
CA ASP A 83 -19.72 -1.70 -15.40
C ASP A 83 -18.41 -2.47 -15.28
N PHE A 84 -17.93 -2.57 -14.04
CA PHE A 84 -16.66 -3.23 -13.73
C PHE A 84 -16.63 -4.73 -14.08
N SER A 85 -17.80 -5.38 -14.25
CA SER A 85 -17.86 -6.80 -14.62
C SER A 85 -17.33 -7.09 -16.02
N ASN A 86 -17.25 -6.06 -16.86
CA ASN A 86 -16.85 -6.15 -18.25
C ASN A 86 -15.46 -5.57 -18.54
N ASN A 87 -14.78 -5.02 -17.52
CA ASN A 87 -13.48 -4.37 -17.62
C ASN A 87 -12.45 -5.24 -18.37
N LYS A 88 -12.44 -6.56 -18.12
CA LYS A 88 -11.59 -7.54 -18.81
C LYS A 88 -11.83 -7.57 -20.32
N ARG A 89 -13.10 -7.66 -20.71
CA ARG A 89 -13.54 -7.67 -22.11
C ARG A 89 -13.15 -6.36 -22.80
N ASN A 90 -13.39 -5.23 -22.14
CA ASN A 90 -13.13 -3.91 -22.71
C ASN A 90 -11.61 -3.66 -22.82
N TRP A 91 -10.83 -4.03 -21.80
CA TRP A 91 -9.37 -3.87 -21.80
C TRP A 91 -8.66 -4.70 -22.88
N LYS A 92 -9.18 -5.88 -23.25
CA LYS A 92 -8.67 -6.66 -24.38
C LYS A 92 -8.66 -5.86 -25.70
N ASN A 93 -9.52 -4.84 -25.83
CA ASN A 93 -9.64 -3.97 -27.01
C ASN A 93 -8.81 -2.67 -26.92
N ILE A 94 -7.89 -2.56 -25.94
CA ILE A 94 -7.08 -1.34 -25.76
C ILE A 94 -6.22 -0.99 -27.00
N ASN A 95 -5.84 -1.98 -27.80
CA ASN A 95 -5.16 -1.75 -29.09
C ASN A 95 -6.02 -0.90 -30.03
N ALA A 96 -7.35 -1.08 -30.04
CA ALA A 96 -8.26 -0.27 -30.85
C ALA A 96 -8.36 1.18 -30.35
N TYR A 97 -8.26 1.41 -29.03
CA TYR A 97 -8.11 2.76 -28.46
C TYR A 97 -6.82 3.42 -28.97
N VAL A 98 -5.70 2.69 -28.94
CA VAL A 98 -4.41 3.21 -29.40
C VAL A 98 -4.39 3.47 -30.91
N ASP A 99 -4.88 2.53 -31.73
CA ASP A 99 -4.93 2.70 -33.18
C ASP A 99 -5.87 3.83 -33.60
N ALA A 100 -7.01 3.98 -32.92
CA ALA A 100 -7.93 5.08 -33.18
C ALA A 100 -7.30 6.43 -32.85
N SER A 101 -6.48 6.52 -31.79
CA SER A 101 -5.81 7.77 -31.41
C SER A 101 -4.90 8.38 -32.47
N ARG A 102 -4.41 7.57 -33.42
CA ARG A 102 -3.62 8.03 -34.56
C ARG A 102 -4.47 8.74 -35.62
N ASN A 103 -5.76 8.39 -35.71
CA ASN A 103 -6.63 8.73 -36.83
C ASN A 103 -7.65 9.85 -36.51
N GLY A 104 -7.70 10.32 -35.26
CA GLY A 104 -8.60 11.39 -34.80
C GLY A 104 -9.68 10.88 -33.84
N PRO A 105 -10.77 11.66 -33.63
CA PRO A 105 -11.84 11.32 -32.69
C PRO A 105 -12.45 9.93 -32.95
N SER A 106 -12.79 9.21 -31.88
CA SER A 106 -13.49 7.92 -31.95
C SER A 106 -14.34 7.66 -30.71
N SER A 107 -15.09 6.56 -30.70
CA SER A 107 -15.86 6.13 -29.52
C SER A 107 -14.99 5.93 -28.27
N TYR A 108 -13.70 5.68 -28.45
CA TYR A 108 -12.72 5.46 -27.39
C TYR A 108 -12.18 6.76 -26.77
N GLU A 109 -12.50 7.94 -27.33
CA GLU A 109 -12.00 9.23 -26.81
C GLU A 109 -12.51 9.54 -25.40
N SER A 110 -13.65 8.95 -25.01
CA SER A 110 -14.21 9.03 -23.65
C SER A 110 -13.46 8.18 -22.63
N TRP A 111 -12.70 7.18 -23.07
CA TRP A 111 -11.97 6.31 -22.16
C TRP A 111 -10.87 7.09 -21.43
N ARG A 112 -10.81 6.93 -20.11
CA ARG A 112 -9.81 7.44 -19.19
C ARG A 112 -8.69 6.42 -18.99
N ILE A 113 -7.91 6.20 -20.04
CA ILE A 113 -6.67 5.41 -19.94
C ILE A 113 -5.60 6.24 -19.24
N ARG A 114 -5.65 6.25 -17.90
CA ARG A 114 -4.80 7.04 -17.01
C ARG A 114 -4.20 6.10 -15.96
N PRO A 115 -2.90 5.76 -16.05
CA PRO A 115 -2.25 4.92 -15.06
C PRO A 115 -2.47 5.46 -13.65
N THR A 116 -2.97 4.61 -12.75
CA THR A 116 -3.41 5.01 -11.42
C THR A 116 -2.92 4.01 -10.39
N LEU A 117 -2.32 4.52 -9.31
CA LEU A 117 -2.09 3.73 -8.11
C LEU A 117 -3.09 4.12 -7.03
N TYR A 118 -3.89 3.16 -6.60
CA TYR A 118 -4.84 3.38 -5.50
C TYR A 118 -4.11 3.35 -4.18
N THR A 119 -4.27 4.37 -3.36
CA THR A 119 -3.44 4.58 -2.19
C THR A 119 -4.26 4.81 -0.94
N SER A 120 -3.66 4.51 0.19
CA SER A 120 -4.14 4.89 1.50
C SER A 120 -2.94 5.03 2.43
N LEU A 121 -3.15 5.66 3.58
CA LEU A 121 -2.18 5.65 4.65
C LEU A 121 -2.83 5.38 5.99
N ILE A 122 -2.08 4.72 6.87
CA ILE A 122 -2.45 4.50 8.26
C ILE A 122 -1.50 5.29 9.13
N GLU A 123 -2.02 6.27 9.85
CA GLU A 123 -1.29 7.14 10.77
C GLU A 123 -1.53 6.67 12.19
N PHE A 124 -0.46 6.44 12.96
CA PHE A 124 -0.58 5.99 14.34
C PHE A 124 0.63 6.41 15.19
N MET A 125 0.47 6.29 16.51
CA MET A 125 1.52 6.57 17.49
C MET A 125 2.09 5.26 18.05
N ASP A 126 3.41 5.10 17.98
CA ASP A 126 4.16 4.02 18.64
C ASP A 126 5.61 4.46 18.87
N GLY A 127 5.94 4.89 20.08
CA GLY A 127 7.23 5.54 20.42
C GLY A 127 7.49 6.89 19.72
N GLY A 128 6.64 7.26 18.76
CA GLY A 128 6.68 8.44 17.91
C GLY A 128 5.54 8.35 16.88
N LYS A 129 5.44 9.31 15.96
CA LYS A 129 4.46 9.22 14.85
C LYS A 129 5.00 8.31 13.75
N ASN A 130 4.17 7.40 13.26
CA ASN A 130 4.50 6.48 12.19
C ASN A 130 3.40 6.47 11.12
N LEU A 131 3.77 6.07 9.91
CA LEU A 131 2.85 5.87 8.79
C LEU A 131 3.06 4.49 8.18
N VAL A 132 1.98 3.77 7.90
CA VAL A 132 1.99 2.74 6.86
C VAL A 132 1.47 3.38 5.58
N LEU A 133 2.30 3.44 4.54
CA LEU A 133 1.93 3.93 3.22
C LEU A 133 1.61 2.74 2.33
N ILE A 134 0.46 2.77 1.66
CA ILE A 134 -0.04 1.65 0.86
C ILE A 134 -0.30 2.15 -0.56
N TYR A 135 0.20 1.43 -1.55
CA TYR A 135 -0.02 1.70 -2.97
C TYR A 135 -0.43 0.42 -3.67
N HIS A 136 -1.52 0.49 -4.42
CA HIS A 136 -2.09 -0.63 -5.14
C HIS A 136 -1.95 -0.42 -6.64
N ILE A 137 -1.42 -1.43 -7.32
CA ILE A 137 -1.34 -1.47 -8.77
C ILE A 137 -2.49 -2.33 -9.24
N TYR A 138 -3.41 -1.74 -10.00
CA TYR A 138 -4.57 -2.42 -10.56
C TYR A 138 -4.36 -2.73 -12.04
N HIS A 139 -4.75 -3.94 -12.45
CA HIS A 139 -4.89 -4.32 -13.84
C HIS A 139 -6.29 -4.86 -14.09
N ALA A 140 -6.97 -4.35 -15.13
CA ALA A 140 -8.28 -4.84 -15.54
C ALA A 140 -8.22 -6.27 -16.10
N LEU A 141 -7.04 -6.71 -16.54
CA LEU A 141 -6.80 -7.97 -17.22
C LEU A 141 -5.51 -8.59 -16.69
N ASP A 142 -5.59 -9.85 -16.25
CA ASP A 142 -4.42 -10.68 -16.00
C ASP A 142 -4.60 -12.07 -16.59
N LYS A 143 -3.56 -12.90 -16.57
CA LYS A 143 -3.53 -14.25 -17.13
C LYS A 143 -3.00 -15.23 -16.09
N ASN A 144 -3.79 -16.25 -15.77
CA ASN A 144 -3.37 -17.28 -14.82
C ASN A 144 -2.32 -18.23 -15.42
N ALA A 145 -1.77 -19.13 -14.59
CA ALA A 145 -0.77 -20.11 -15.04
C ALA A 145 -1.28 -21.12 -16.09
N ALA A 146 -2.61 -21.32 -16.20
CA ALA A 146 -3.23 -22.14 -17.25
C ALA A 146 -3.40 -21.37 -18.57
N GLY A 147 -3.18 -20.06 -18.55
CA GLY A 147 -3.29 -19.17 -19.68
C GLY A 147 -4.67 -18.52 -19.85
N ASP A 148 -5.58 -18.69 -18.90
CA ASP A 148 -6.90 -18.08 -18.92
C ASP A 148 -6.84 -16.64 -18.42
N TYR A 149 -7.58 -15.76 -19.10
CA TYR A 149 -7.70 -14.37 -18.68
C TYR A 149 -8.61 -14.22 -17.47
N GLN A 150 -8.15 -13.46 -16.48
CA GLN A 150 -8.86 -13.15 -15.25
C GLN A 150 -9.12 -11.64 -15.14
N LEU A 151 -10.18 -11.30 -14.43
CA LEU A 151 -10.67 -9.94 -14.21
C LEU A 151 -10.15 -9.43 -12.85
N HIS A 152 -9.75 -8.16 -12.83
CA HIS A 152 -9.29 -7.45 -11.62
C HIS A 152 -8.10 -8.10 -10.91
N ASP A 153 -6.90 -7.74 -11.36
CA ASP A 153 -5.68 -8.03 -10.60
C ASP A 153 -5.27 -6.86 -9.71
N TRP A 154 -4.76 -7.19 -8.53
CA TRP A 154 -4.37 -6.22 -7.52
C TRP A 154 -3.05 -6.63 -6.88
N GLU A 155 -2.03 -5.83 -7.16
CA GLU A 155 -0.74 -5.91 -6.51
C GLU A 155 -0.57 -4.74 -5.52
N ARG A 156 0.30 -4.88 -4.52
CA ARG A 156 0.48 -3.93 -3.43
C ARG A 156 1.95 -3.68 -3.14
N VAL A 157 2.26 -2.42 -2.90
CA VAL A 157 3.46 -1.95 -2.22
C VAL A 157 3.03 -1.38 -0.87
N GLU A 158 3.70 -1.80 0.21
CA GLU A 158 3.55 -1.23 1.54
C GLU A 158 4.90 -0.71 2.04
N MET A 159 4.91 0.43 2.73
CA MET A 159 6.08 0.94 3.43
C MET A 159 5.74 1.40 4.84
N LEU A 160 6.53 0.99 5.84
CA LEU A 160 6.46 1.55 7.18
C LEU A 160 7.47 2.70 7.31
N ILE A 161 6.95 3.90 7.54
CA ILE A 161 7.73 5.13 7.79
C ILE A 161 7.68 5.44 9.29
N LYS A 162 8.85 5.58 9.91
CA LYS A 162 9.00 5.88 11.34
C LYS A 162 9.47 7.29 11.60
N ASN A 163 9.11 7.83 12.76
CA ASN A 163 9.51 9.16 13.24
C ASN A 163 9.09 10.30 12.30
N VAL A 164 7.84 10.22 11.86
CA VAL A 164 7.21 11.15 10.93
C VAL A 164 7.10 12.54 11.55
N THR A 165 7.35 13.56 10.74
CA THR A 165 7.25 14.98 11.11
C THR A 165 6.20 15.67 10.24
N GLY A 166 6.07 16.99 10.33
CA GLY A 166 5.08 17.74 9.55
C GLY A 166 5.34 17.74 8.03
N SER A 167 6.49 17.28 7.55
CA SER A 167 6.80 17.19 6.13
C SER A 167 7.74 16.02 5.86
N PRO A 168 7.59 15.32 4.72
CA PRO A 168 8.52 14.26 4.36
C PRO A 168 9.91 14.81 4.03
N GLY A 169 10.91 13.92 4.06
CA GLY A 169 12.32 14.21 3.83
C GLY A 169 13.06 14.79 5.04
N SER A 170 12.44 14.84 6.22
CA SER A 170 12.92 15.59 7.38
C SER A 170 13.02 14.72 8.63
N GLY A 171 13.96 13.77 8.61
CA GLY A 171 14.34 12.97 9.78
C GLY A 171 13.54 11.69 9.99
N GLU A 172 12.48 11.46 9.20
CA GLU A 172 11.82 10.15 9.17
C GLU A 172 12.68 9.08 8.48
N SER A 173 12.35 7.81 8.70
CA SER A 173 13.05 6.69 8.07
C SER A 173 12.09 5.61 7.60
N VAL A 174 12.36 5.05 6.41
CA VAL A 174 11.67 3.83 5.95
C VAL A 174 12.24 2.64 6.73
N ALA A 175 11.43 2.00 7.57
CA ALA A 175 11.84 0.85 8.37
C ALA A 175 11.88 -0.44 7.52
N TYR A 176 10.89 -0.62 6.65
CA TYR A 176 10.83 -1.69 5.67
C TYR A 176 9.88 -1.33 4.53
N ALA A 177 9.96 -2.09 3.45
CA ALA A 177 8.96 -2.14 2.39
C ALA A 177 8.53 -3.60 2.14
N VAL A 178 7.28 -3.80 1.76
CA VAL A 178 6.71 -5.10 1.37
C VAL A 178 6.11 -4.95 -0.02
N VAL A 179 6.31 -5.96 -0.88
CA VAL A 179 5.63 -6.07 -2.17
C VAL A 179 4.92 -7.41 -2.29
N THR A 180 3.75 -7.43 -2.90
CA THR A 180 3.06 -8.68 -3.22
C THR A 180 3.73 -9.40 -4.37
N GLN A 181 3.81 -10.71 -4.25
CA GLN A 181 4.25 -11.61 -5.30
C GLN A 181 3.31 -12.83 -5.30
N HIS A 182 2.21 -12.72 -6.03
CA HIS A 182 1.08 -13.63 -5.92
C HIS A 182 0.53 -13.71 -4.49
N LYS A 183 0.62 -14.88 -3.86
CA LYS A 183 0.18 -15.13 -2.48
C LYS A 183 1.23 -14.74 -1.44
N ARG A 184 2.47 -14.42 -1.85
CA ARG A 184 3.58 -14.01 -0.98
C ARG A 184 3.61 -12.50 -0.74
N ASN A 185 4.22 -12.11 0.36
CA ASN A 185 4.47 -10.71 0.71
C ASN A 185 5.96 -10.56 1.03
N VAL A 186 6.73 -10.19 0.03
CA VAL A 186 8.19 -10.17 0.10
C VAL A 186 8.64 -8.88 0.76
N ILE A 187 9.45 -8.98 1.82
CA ILE A 187 9.88 -7.83 2.63
C ILE A 187 11.34 -7.46 2.44
N ARG A 188 11.66 -6.17 2.47
CA ARG A 188 13.03 -5.66 2.59
C ARG A 188 13.14 -4.61 3.67
N HIS A 189 14.12 -4.78 4.56
CA HIS A 189 14.39 -3.88 5.67
C HIS A 189 15.27 -2.70 5.29
N GLN A 190 15.19 -1.65 6.10
CA GLN A 190 16.20 -0.61 6.14
C GLN A 190 17.60 -1.23 6.25
N GLY A 191 18.52 -0.77 5.39
CA GLY A 191 19.88 -1.29 5.32
C GLY A 191 20.05 -2.53 4.44
N SER A 192 18.96 -3.13 3.92
CA SER A 192 19.08 -4.14 2.88
C SER A 192 19.65 -3.53 1.60
N PRO A 193 20.65 -4.15 0.95
CA PRO A 193 21.18 -3.69 -0.34
C PRO A 193 20.17 -3.86 -1.49
N GLN A 194 19.07 -4.58 -1.24
CA GLN A 194 17.99 -4.80 -2.21
C GLN A 194 16.82 -3.82 -2.00
N LEU A 195 16.88 -2.95 -0.98
CA LEU A 195 15.90 -1.89 -0.77
C LEU A 195 16.41 -0.57 -1.35
N ASN A 196 16.20 -0.38 -2.65
CA ASN A 196 16.70 0.79 -3.38
C ASN A 196 15.61 1.84 -3.62
N PHE A 197 16.00 3.11 -3.46
CA PHE A 197 15.16 4.26 -3.75
C PHE A 197 15.79 5.13 -4.82
N MET A 198 14.95 5.72 -5.67
CA MET A 198 15.30 6.91 -6.42
C MET A 198 15.05 8.14 -5.54
N GLU A 199 16.12 8.82 -5.16
CA GLU A 199 16.03 10.08 -4.42
C GLU A 199 16.07 11.26 -5.39
N THR A 200 15.16 12.21 -5.19
CA THR A 200 15.06 13.47 -5.90
C THR A 200 14.81 14.58 -4.88
N SER A 201 14.87 15.85 -5.31
CA SER A 201 14.49 16.96 -4.44
C SER A 201 13.01 16.94 -4.02
N THR A 202 12.16 16.17 -4.71
CA THR A 202 10.71 16.10 -4.48
C THR A 202 10.24 14.75 -3.96
N GLY A 203 11.13 13.80 -3.70
CA GLY A 203 10.71 12.45 -3.30
C GLY A 203 11.81 11.43 -3.10
N LYS A 204 11.46 10.36 -2.40
CA LYS A 204 12.25 9.15 -2.16
C LYS A 204 11.42 7.95 -2.59
N HIS A 205 11.54 7.59 -3.86
CA HIS A 205 10.65 6.66 -4.53
C HIS A 205 11.21 5.25 -4.50
N LEU A 206 10.50 4.29 -3.89
CA LEU A 206 10.90 2.88 -3.93
C LEU A 206 10.94 2.41 -5.38
N MET A 207 12.00 1.72 -5.78
CA MET A 207 12.12 1.16 -7.12
C MET A 207 11.66 -0.28 -7.14
N ILE A 208 10.56 -0.52 -7.84
CA ILE A 208 10.00 -1.86 -8.04
C ILE A 208 9.94 -2.20 -9.52
N TRP A 209 10.07 -3.48 -9.82
CA TRP A 209 9.85 -4.03 -11.13
C TRP A 209 8.58 -4.87 -11.12
N GLN A 210 7.74 -4.71 -12.13
CA GLN A 210 6.53 -5.49 -12.34
C GLN A 210 6.71 -6.38 -13.56
N ALA A 211 6.45 -7.67 -13.36
CA ALA A 211 6.37 -8.64 -14.43
C ALA A 211 5.19 -8.33 -15.35
N GLU A 212 5.23 -8.94 -16.52
CA GLU A 212 4.07 -9.01 -17.40
C GLU A 212 3.74 -10.49 -17.62
N TRP A 213 2.60 -10.80 -18.25
CA TRP A 213 2.18 -12.18 -18.49
C TRP A 213 3.34 -13.04 -19.04
N SER A 214 3.63 -14.13 -18.33
CA SER A 214 4.64 -15.10 -18.75
C SER A 214 3.96 -16.46 -18.92
N ASP A 215 3.99 -16.98 -20.15
CA ASP A 215 3.52 -18.32 -20.49
C ASP A 215 4.59 -19.38 -20.22
N LYS A 216 5.70 -19.01 -19.57
CA LYS A 216 6.85 -19.88 -19.33
C LYS A 216 6.78 -20.48 -17.92
N LEU A 217 6.91 -21.81 -17.85
CA LEU A 217 7.12 -22.55 -16.61
C LEU A 217 8.41 -22.06 -15.93
N ALA A 218 8.34 -21.75 -14.63
CA ALA A 218 9.46 -21.26 -13.79
C ALA A 218 10.07 -19.92 -14.26
N ALA A 219 9.21 -18.98 -14.65
CA ALA A 219 9.57 -17.57 -14.81
C ALA A 219 8.63 -16.72 -13.96
N ALA A 220 9.07 -15.49 -13.65
CA ALA A 220 8.22 -14.44 -13.10
C ALA A 220 6.82 -14.50 -13.72
N HIS A 221 5.82 -14.79 -12.89
CA HIS A 221 4.44 -15.02 -13.30
C HIS A 221 3.70 -13.67 -13.47
N GLY A 222 2.50 -13.69 -14.06
CA GLY A 222 1.76 -12.47 -14.43
C GLY A 222 1.68 -11.45 -13.29
N GLN A 223 2.02 -10.20 -13.62
CA GLN A 223 1.92 -8.99 -12.79
C GLN A 223 2.70 -8.95 -11.46
N GLU A 224 3.48 -9.99 -11.12
CA GLU A 224 4.22 -10.03 -9.85
C GLU A 224 5.16 -8.83 -9.66
N LEU A 225 5.35 -8.41 -8.40
CA LEU A 225 6.28 -7.34 -8.05
C LEU A 225 7.60 -7.88 -7.50
N ARG A 226 8.69 -7.21 -7.87
CA ARG A 226 10.03 -7.44 -7.34
C ARG A 226 10.72 -6.15 -6.96
N PHE A 227 11.63 -6.23 -6.02
CA PHE A 227 12.54 -5.14 -5.69
C PHE A 227 13.63 -5.02 -6.75
N VAL A 228 13.90 -3.79 -7.19
CA VAL A 228 15.04 -3.49 -8.06
C VAL A 228 16.30 -3.42 -7.22
N VAL A 229 17.30 -4.22 -7.57
CA VAL A 229 18.59 -4.30 -6.86
C VAL A 229 19.59 -3.27 -7.40
N ASP A 230 19.47 -2.88 -8.66
CA ASP A 230 20.30 -1.82 -9.22
C ASP A 230 19.97 -0.45 -8.57
N PRO A 231 20.97 0.30 -8.07
CA PRO A 231 20.73 1.64 -7.55
C PRO A 231 20.39 2.62 -8.68
N TYR A 232 19.64 3.68 -8.37
CA TYR A 232 19.18 4.63 -9.38
C TYR A 232 20.34 5.30 -10.12
N SER A 233 21.46 5.58 -9.45
CA SER A 233 22.66 6.14 -10.07
C SER A 233 23.22 5.27 -11.21
N TRP A 234 23.12 3.94 -11.06
CA TRP A 234 23.48 2.99 -12.11
C TRP A 234 22.49 3.06 -13.27
N ILE A 235 21.18 3.07 -12.97
CA ILE A 235 20.10 3.15 -13.97
C ILE A 235 20.24 4.45 -14.79
N ALA A 236 20.43 5.58 -14.13
CA ALA A 236 20.62 6.88 -14.76
C ALA A 236 21.83 6.89 -15.71
N GLY A 237 22.94 6.26 -15.31
CA GLY A 237 24.14 6.11 -16.17
C GLY A 237 23.91 5.24 -17.42
N ARG A 238 22.91 4.38 -17.41
CA ARG A 238 22.56 3.47 -18.52
C ARG A 238 21.55 4.07 -19.49
N MET A 239 20.77 5.07 -19.04
CA MET A 239 19.63 5.62 -19.77
C MET A 239 19.97 6.22 -21.14
N ALA A 240 21.24 6.57 -21.38
CA ALA A 240 21.70 7.17 -22.63
C ALA A 240 21.85 6.19 -23.81
N GLY A 241 21.91 4.87 -23.58
CA GLY A 241 22.09 3.94 -24.71
C GLY A 241 22.32 2.46 -24.39
N SER A 242 22.36 2.05 -23.12
CA SER A 242 22.48 0.62 -22.78
C SER A 242 21.16 -0.12 -22.95
N ASN A 243 21.22 -1.45 -22.93
CA ASN A 243 20.04 -2.30 -22.77
C ASN A 243 19.24 -1.89 -21.53
N ALA A 244 17.93 -1.86 -21.69
CA ALA A 244 16.96 -1.56 -20.65
C ALA A 244 16.65 -2.84 -19.86
N GLU A 245 17.56 -3.20 -18.96
CA GLU A 245 17.44 -4.40 -18.14
C GLU A 245 17.86 -4.11 -16.70
N LEU A 246 17.17 -4.72 -15.74
CA LEU A 246 17.39 -4.51 -14.31
C LEU A 246 17.67 -5.83 -13.59
N ASP A 247 18.54 -5.76 -12.59
CA ASP A 247 18.75 -6.82 -11.62
C ASP A 247 17.66 -6.78 -10.54
N LEU A 248 17.11 -7.95 -10.19
CA LEU A 248 15.96 -8.09 -9.31
C LEU A 248 16.28 -9.02 -8.13
N ASN A 249 15.55 -8.86 -7.03
CA ASN A 249 15.78 -9.71 -5.87
C ASN A 249 15.39 -11.18 -6.18
N ASN A 250 16.23 -12.11 -5.70
CA ASN A 250 16.04 -13.56 -5.83
C ASN A 250 15.77 -14.01 -7.28
N ASP A 251 16.41 -13.36 -8.26
CA ASP A 251 16.30 -13.71 -9.68
C ASP A 251 17.69 -13.92 -10.29
N ASP A 252 17.82 -14.94 -11.13
CA ASP A 252 19.05 -15.16 -11.89
C ASP A 252 18.98 -14.39 -13.23
N GLY A 253 19.73 -13.29 -13.29
CA GLY A 253 19.92 -12.50 -14.50
C GLY A 253 19.15 -11.18 -14.49
N ARG A 254 19.24 -10.45 -15.61
CA ARG A 254 18.60 -9.13 -15.74
C ARG A 254 17.28 -9.25 -16.49
N LYS A 255 16.28 -8.49 -16.06
CA LYS A 255 14.94 -8.48 -16.67
C LYS A 255 14.72 -7.24 -17.51
N ASN A 256 14.10 -7.45 -18.68
CA ASN A 256 13.73 -6.38 -19.60
C ASN A 256 12.79 -5.34 -18.98
N VAL A 257 12.98 -4.10 -19.37
CA VAL A 257 12.14 -2.95 -19.05
C VAL A 257 11.64 -2.34 -20.35
N HIS A 258 10.33 -2.14 -20.46
CA HIS A 258 9.68 -1.53 -21.61
C HIS A 258 8.91 -0.27 -21.25
N TYR A 259 8.43 -0.21 -20.00
CA TYR A 259 7.77 0.93 -19.41
C TYR A 259 8.47 1.36 -18.13
N VAL A 260 8.42 2.66 -17.84
CA VAL A 260 8.64 3.23 -16.52
C VAL A 260 7.42 4.06 -16.17
N PHE A 261 6.69 3.67 -15.12
CA PHE A 261 5.60 4.43 -14.56
C PHE A 261 6.13 5.29 -13.40
N VAL A 262 5.88 6.60 -13.49
CA VAL A 262 6.46 7.62 -12.61
C VAL A 262 5.34 8.42 -11.91
N PRO A 263 5.41 8.68 -10.60
CA PRO A 263 4.37 9.43 -9.91
C PRO A 263 4.30 10.86 -10.43
N GLN A 264 3.13 11.27 -10.94
CA GLN A 264 2.92 12.61 -11.51
C GLN A 264 3.18 13.74 -10.49
N GLY A 265 2.93 13.46 -9.20
CA GLY A 265 3.17 14.40 -8.11
C GLY A 265 4.64 14.66 -7.77
N SER A 266 5.58 13.92 -8.37
CA SER A 266 7.03 14.12 -8.17
C SER A 266 7.68 14.75 -9.40
N ALA A 267 7.76 16.08 -9.42
CA ALA A 267 8.38 16.82 -10.52
C ALA A 267 9.83 16.40 -10.79
N GLY A 268 10.61 16.09 -9.74
CA GLY A 268 11.98 15.59 -9.84
C GLY A 268 12.05 14.25 -10.57
N ALA A 269 11.18 13.29 -10.22
CA ALA A 269 11.14 11.99 -10.88
C ALA A 269 10.64 12.08 -12.33
N VAL A 270 9.58 12.87 -12.56
CA VAL A 270 9.04 13.13 -13.90
C VAL A 270 10.10 13.74 -14.81
N SER A 271 10.84 14.74 -14.33
CA SER A 271 11.93 15.37 -15.09
C SER A 271 13.06 14.39 -15.39
N ALA A 272 13.48 13.61 -14.40
CA ALA A 272 14.60 12.68 -14.53
C ALA A 272 14.32 11.55 -15.53
N PHE A 273 13.08 11.08 -15.60
CA PHE A 273 12.66 10.09 -16.59
C PHE A 273 12.11 10.70 -17.88
N ASN A 274 11.86 12.00 -17.95
CA ASN A 274 11.09 12.66 -19.02
C ASN A 274 9.74 11.94 -19.26
N ALA A 275 9.05 11.60 -18.17
CA ALA A 275 7.77 10.90 -18.23
C ALA A 275 6.66 11.78 -18.84
N LYS A 276 5.76 11.18 -19.60
CA LYS A 276 4.65 11.86 -20.27
C LYS A 276 3.31 11.36 -19.75
N VAL A 277 2.31 12.24 -19.78
CA VAL A 277 0.94 11.87 -19.45
C VAL A 277 0.39 10.99 -20.58
N LEU A 278 -0.23 9.88 -20.19
CA LEU A 278 -1.01 9.05 -21.11
C LEU A 278 -2.41 9.66 -21.27
N THR A 279 -2.73 9.99 -22.51
CA THR A 279 -4.00 10.54 -22.96
C THR A 279 -4.36 9.86 -24.27
N TYR A 280 -5.56 10.07 -24.79
CA TYR A 280 -5.91 9.60 -26.12
C TYR A 280 -4.88 10.08 -27.15
N ALA A 281 -4.59 11.38 -27.19
CA ALA A 281 -3.63 11.97 -28.15
C ALA A 281 -2.18 11.47 -28.03
N THR A 282 -1.75 10.96 -26.87
CA THR A 282 -0.38 10.47 -26.65
C THR A 282 -0.27 8.94 -26.67
N ALA A 283 -1.39 8.23 -26.74
CA ALA A 283 -1.46 6.78 -26.62
C ALA A 283 -0.59 6.03 -27.63
N ASP A 284 -0.70 6.38 -28.92
CA ASP A 284 0.09 5.77 -30.00
C ASP A 284 1.59 5.85 -29.76
N GLN A 285 2.07 7.01 -29.29
CA GLN A 285 3.49 7.26 -29.06
C GLN A 285 4.02 6.54 -27.81
N LEU A 286 3.15 6.35 -26.81
CA LEU A 286 3.48 5.75 -25.53
C LEU A 286 3.30 4.24 -25.49
N ALA A 287 2.72 3.61 -26.51
CA ALA A 287 2.69 2.16 -26.62
C ALA A 287 4.09 1.60 -26.94
N SER A 288 4.58 0.64 -26.15
CA SER A 288 5.92 0.05 -26.32
C SER A 288 6.04 -0.73 -27.62
N ARG A 289 4.99 -1.48 -28.03
CA ARG A 289 4.99 -2.38 -29.19
C ARG A 289 6.14 -3.40 -29.13
N TYR A 290 6.56 -3.73 -27.91
CA TYR A 290 7.55 -4.76 -27.64
C TYR A 290 6.98 -5.90 -26.79
N ASP A 291 7.26 -7.12 -27.22
CA ASP A 291 7.00 -8.35 -26.48
C ASP A 291 8.09 -8.60 -25.42
N ASN A 292 7.75 -9.39 -24.42
CA ASN A 292 8.51 -9.68 -23.22
C ASN A 292 9.91 -10.24 -23.54
N GLY A 293 10.06 -10.99 -24.64
CA GLY A 293 11.31 -11.61 -25.06
C GLY A 293 12.27 -10.66 -25.76
N LYS A 294 11.85 -9.43 -26.07
CA LYS A 294 12.65 -8.47 -26.82
C LYS A 294 13.41 -7.55 -25.89
N THR A 295 14.73 -7.60 -25.93
CA THR A 295 15.56 -6.58 -25.27
C THR A 295 15.51 -5.28 -26.07
N VAL A 296 15.29 -4.17 -25.39
CA VAL A 296 15.34 -2.81 -25.96
C VAL A 296 16.42 -2.01 -25.27
N THR A 297 16.79 -0.86 -25.84
CA THR A 297 17.68 0.09 -25.17
C THR A 297 16.88 1.12 -24.37
N TRP A 298 17.47 1.70 -23.34
CA TRP A 298 16.82 2.71 -22.50
C TRP A 298 16.21 3.90 -23.27
N PRO A 299 16.79 4.41 -24.38
CA PRO A 299 16.14 5.43 -25.19
C PRO A 299 14.76 5.01 -25.74
N ASN A 300 14.53 3.71 -25.94
CA ASN A 300 13.28 3.17 -26.47
C ASN A 300 12.23 2.81 -25.40
N VAL A 301 12.60 2.87 -24.11
CA VAL A 301 11.68 2.65 -22.99
C VAL A 301 10.65 3.78 -22.94
N LYS A 302 9.38 3.42 -22.82
CA LYS A 302 8.29 4.38 -22.70
C LYS A 302 8.18 4.84 -21.25
N ARG A 303 8.10 6.15 -21.00
CA ARG A 303 7.97 6.71 -19.65
C ARG A 303 6.63 7.40 -19.51
N ILE A 304 5.82 6.91 -18.59
CA ILE A 304 4.43 7.32 -18.43
C ILE A 304 4.24 7.82 -17.00
N SER A 305 3.59 8.97 -16.82
CA SER A 305 3.19 9.40 -15.49
C SER A 305 1.93 8.66 -15.04
N TYR A 306 1.87 8.33 -13.75
CA TYR A 306 0.66 7.81 -13.10
C TYR A 306 0.19 8.76 -12.00
N GLU A 307 -1.08 8.63 -11.63
CA GLU A 307 -1.66 9.38 -10.52
C GLU A 307 -1.95 8.54 -9.29
N LEU A 308 -2.19 9.25 -8.18
CA LEU A 308 -2.68 8.64 -6.95
C LEU A 308 -4.18 8.93 -6.83
N GLN A 309 -4.95 7.89 -6.53
CA GLN A 309 -6.36 7.98 -6.15
C GLN A 309 -6.56 7.23 -4.84
N ASP A 310 -7.65 7.47 -4.11
CA ASP A 310 -7.85 6.80 -2.84
C ASP A 310 -8.40 5.41 -3.03
N LEU A 311 -7.93 4.48 -2.21
CA LEU A 311 -8.57 3.16 -2.11
C LEU A 311 -10.05 3.29 -1.67
N ALA A 312 -10.37 4.34 -0.92
CA ALA A 312 -11.72 4.63 -0.44
C ALA A 312 -12.72 4.83 -1.58
N ASP A 313 -12.29 5.35 -2.73
CA ASP A 313 -13.15 5.65 -3.90
C ASP A 313 -13.80 4.39 -4.47
N ILE A 314 -13.16 3.24 -4.29
CA ILE A 314 -13.64 1.97 -4.84
C ILE A 314 -14.54 1.25 -3.83
N LEU A 315 -14.51 1.57 -2.53
CA LEU A 315 -15.22 0.80 -1.50
C LEU A 315 -16.74 0.78 -1.68
N PRO A 316 -17.39 1.91 -2.01
CA PRO A 316 -18.82 1.95 -2.29
C PRO A 316 -19.24 0.97 -3.39
N THR A 317 -18.37 0.69 -4.36
CA THR A 317 -18.67 -0.25 -5.46
C THR A 317 -18.90 -1.68 -4.97
N HIS A 318 -18.41 -2.05 -3.79
CA HIS A 318 -18.60 -3.38 -3.22
C HIS A 318 -19.82 -3.45 -2.29
N TRP A 319 -20.42 -2.31 -1.93
CA TRP A 319 -21.46 -2.26 -0.90
C TRP A 319 -22.78 -2.90 -1.38
N GLN A 320 -23.38 -3.75 -0.54
CA GLN A 320 -24.56 -4.52 -0.93
C GLN A 320 -25.80 -3.69 -1.28
N TYR A 321 -25.86 -2.44 -0.81
CA TYR A 321 -26.98 -1.52 -1.09
C TYR A 321 -26.60 -0.43 -2.10
N GLY A 322 -25.39 -0.46 -2.66
CA GLY A 322 -24.93 0.53 -3.64
C GLY A 322 -25.46 0.30 -5.07
N GLY A 323 -26.24 -0.76 -5.30
CA GLY A 323 -26.74 -1.12 -6.64
C GLY A 323 -25.73 -1.86 -7.51
N TYR A 324 -24.60 -2.28 -6.94
CA TYR A 324 -23.48 -2.89 -7.67
C TYR A 324 -23.54 -4.43 -7.76
N GLN A 325 -24.72 -5.05 -7.57
CA GLN A 325 -24.87 -6.52 -7.71
C GLN A 325 -24.61 -7.02 -9.15
N THR A 326 -24.63 -6.10 -10.10
CA THR A 326 -24.22 -6.29 -11.50
C THR A 326 -22.72 -6.49 -11.66
N HIS A 327 -21.89 -6.13 -10.68
CA HIS A 327 -20.42 -6.22 -10.79
C HIS A 327 -19.77 -7.21 -9.82
N TRP A 328 -20.52 -7.64 -8.80
CA TRP A 328 -20.03 -8.58 -7.79
C TRP A 328 -20.99 -9.75 -7.59
N LEU A 329 -20.43 -10.88 -7.16
CA LEU A 329 -21.19 -12.08 -6.84
C LEU A 329 -21.66 -12.04 -5.38
N THR A 330 -22.90 -12.48 -5.16
CA THR A 330 -23.49 -12.55 -3.81
C THR A 330 -22.97 -13.74 -2.99
N ALA A 331 -22.27 -14.68 -3.63
CA ALA A 331 -21.80 -15.92 -3.00
C ALA A 331 -20.67 -15.73 -1.98
N ALA A 332 -19.96 -14.58 -2.01
CA ALA A 332 -18.94 -14.25 -1.03
C ALA A 332 -19.14 -12.82 -0.55
N GLN A 333 -19.17 -12.64 0.77
CA GLN A 333 -19.51 -11.39 1.44
C GLN A 333 -18.60 -11.19 2.64
N GLN A 334 -18.29 -9.94 2.94
CA GLN A 334 -17.56 -9.54 4.13
C GLN A 334 -18.40 -8.53 4.91
N ASP A 335 -18.59 -8.83 6.20
CA ASP A 335 -19.30 -7.95 7.13
C ASP A 335 -18.30 -7.07 7.88
N PHE A 336 -18.64 -5.78 7.98
CA PHE A 336 -17.89 -4.74 8.67
C PHE A 336 -18.77 -3.98 9.63
N LEU A 337 -18.27 -3.78 10.85
CA LEU A 337 -18.83 -2.77 11.74
C LEU A 337 -18.17 -1.42 11.43
N LEU A 338 -18.88 -0.53 10.75
CA LEU A 338 -18.44 0.83 10.45
C LEU A 338 -18.78 1.79 11.61
N GLU A 339 -17.77 2.39 12.21
CA GLU A 339 -17.94 3.45 13.23
C GLU A 339 -18.17 4.82 12.60
N SER A 340 -17.56 5.06 11.44
CA SER A 340 -17.76 6.27 10.65
C SER A 340 -18.28 5.93 9.24
N PRO A 341 -19.10 6.81 8.64
CA PRO A 341 -19.54 6.59 7.26
C PRO A 341 -18.34 6.66 6.30
N ILE A 342 -18.48 6.03 5.14
CA ILE A 342 -17.64 6.31 3.98
C ILE A 342 -18.29 7.50 3.26
N LEU A 343 -17.52 8.58 3.12
CA LEU A 343 -17.99 9.82 2.51
C LEU A 343 -17.45 9.93 1.09
N ASN A 344 -18.25 10.49 0.18
CA ASN A 344 -17.77 10.96 -1.11
C ASN A 344 -17.08 12.32 -1.00
N GLU A 345 -16.65 12.84 -2.16
CA GLU A 345 -15.89 14.07 -2.28
C GLU A 345 -16.65 15.31 -1.79
N PHE A 346 -17.98 15.26 -1.79
CA PHE A 346 -18.86 16.32 -1.27
C PHE A 346 -19.12 16.21 0.23
N GLY A 347 -18.51 15.23 0.91
CA GLY A 347 -18.72 14.94 2.33
C GLY A 347 -20.08 14.28 2.61
N LEU A 348 -20.76 13.75 1.60
CA LEU A 348 -22.01 13.01 1.76
C LEU A 348 -21.73 11.54 2.02
N ALA A 349 -22.47 10.92 2.94
CA ALA A 349 -22.31 9.51 3.24
C ALA A 349 -22.82 8.64 2.08
N GLU A 350 -21.92 7.88 1.46
CA GLU A 350 -22.25 6.85 0.48
C GLU A 350 -22.55 5.53 1.15
N VAL A 351 -21.76 5.19 2.18
CA VAL A 351 -22.01 4.03 3.04
C VAL A 351 -22.20 4.52 4.47
N GLY A 352 -23.34 4.16 5.06
CA GLY A 352 -23.68 4.52 6.44
C GLY A 352 -22.90 3.75 7.49
N THR A 353 -22.93 4.24 8.73
CA THR A 353 -22.37 3.54 9.90
C THR A 353 -23.13 2.25 10.24
N GLY A 354 -22.60 1.47 11.18
CA GLY A 354 -23.20 0.23 11.67
C GLY A 354 -22.72 -1.01 10.93
N MET A 355 -23.43 -2.12 11.09
CA MET A 355 -23.09 -3.35 10.38
C MET A 355 -23.40 -3.20 8.90
N GLN A 356 -22.36 -3.17 8.07
CA GLN A 356 -22.43 -3.07 6.63
C GLN A 356 -21.83 -4.31 5.99
N ARG A 357 -22.34 -4.66 4.83
CA ARG A 357 -21.92 -5.84 4.08
C ARG A 357 -21.45 -5.45 2.71
N PHE A 358 -20.33 -6.04 2.33
CA PHE A 358 -19.66 -5.82 1.06
C PHE A 358 -19.49 -7.13 0.33
N TYR A 359 -19.68 -7.12 -0.98
CA TYR A 359 -19.37 -8.26 -1.83
C TYR A 359 -17.86 -8.43 -1.94
N ALA A 360 -17.41 -9.67 -1.87
CA ALA A 360 -16.00 -10.02 -1.86
C ALA A 360 -15.54 -10.71 -3.14
N LYS A 361 -16.45 -11.19 -3.99
CA LYS A 361 -16.10 -11.97 -5.18
C LYS A 361 -16.51 -11.25 -6.45
N THR A 362 -15.57 -11.14 -7.38
CA THR A 362 -15.74 -10.51 -8.68
C THR A 362 -16.81 -11.23 -9.50
N ARG A 363 -17.64 -10.48 -10.23
CA ARG A 363 -18.45 -11.03 -11.32
C ARG A 363 -17.75 -10.71 -12.63
N ASP A 364 -17.39 -11.75 -13.36
CA ASP A 364 -16.85 -11.64 -14.71
C ASP A 364 -17.90 -12.16 -15.70
N ILE A 365 -18.22 -11.35 -16.71
CA ILE A 365 -19.24 -11.70 -17.71
C ILE A 365 -18.74 -12.70 -18.75
N GLU A 366 -17.43 -12.88 -18.88
CA GLU A 366 -16.84 -13.78 -19.88
C GLU A 366 -16.70 -15.22 -19.35
N ASN A 367 -16.44 -15.40 -18.05
CA ASN A 367 -16.32 -16.71 -17.40
C ASN A 367 -16.37 -16.58 -15.87
N GLU A 368 -16.42 -17.71 -15.14
CA GLU A 368 -16.21 -17.66 -13.69
C GLU A 368 -14.77 -17.27 -13.38
N ASP A 369 -14.62 -16.32 -12.45
CA ASP A 369 -13.35 -15.92 -11.86
C ASP A 369 -13.36 -16.30 -10.37
N ASP A 370 -12.25 -16.84 -9.89
CA ASP A 370 -12.04 -17.18 -8.48
C ASP A 370 -11.46 -16.02 -7.66
N ARG A 371 -11.17 -14.89 -8.31
CA ARG A 371 -10.59 -13.73 -7.66
C ARG A 371 -11.56 -13.00 -6.73
N GLU A 372 -10.95 -12.56 -5.65
CA GLU A 372 -11.57 -11.70 -4.65
C GLU A 372 -11.38 -10.24 -5.02
N GLY A 373 -12.42 -9.44 -4.80
CA GLY A 373 -12.32 -7.99 -4.70
C GLY A 373 -11.40 -7.59 -3.55
N TYR A 374 -10.82 -6.40 -3.63
CA TYR A 374 -9.72 -6.02 -2.75
C TYR A 374 -10.10 -5.98 -1.26
N ILE A 375 -11.37 -5.76 -0.91
CA ILE A 375 -11.84 -5.70 0.47
C ILE A 375 -11.71 -7.03 1.22
N ALA A 376 -11.66 -8.15 0.50
CA ALA A 376 -11.45 -9.48 1.07
C ALA A 376 -9.97 -9.88 1.10
N LYS A 377 -9.08 -9.10 0.49
CA LYS A 377 -7.65 -9.41 0.47
C LYS A 377 -7.07 -9.23 1.88
N LYS A 378 -6.29 -10.21 2.32
CA LYS A 378 -5.60 -10.22 3.63
C LYS A 378 -4.84 -8.93 3.94
N TRP A 379 -4.21 -8.35 2.91
CA TRP A 379 -3.46 -7.11 3.03
C TRP A 379 -4.32 -5.89 3.37
N PHE A 380 -5.62 -5.91 3.11
CA PHE A 380 -6.52 -4.83 3.53
C PHE A 380 -6.45 -4.62 5.05
N TYR A 381 -6.22 -5.70 5.81
CA TYR A 381 -6.14 -5.71 7.27
C TYR A 381 -4.70 -5.81 7.81
N GLY A 382 -3.68 -5.89 6.94
CA GLY A 382 -2.31 -6.22 7.37
C GLY A 382 -2.15 -7.65 7.87
N THR A 383 -3.02 -8.59 7.47
CA THR A 383 -3.09 -9.96 8.03
C THR A 383 -2.48 -10.99 7.10
N TYR A 384 -1.29 -10.69 6.60
CA TYR A 384 -0.61 -11.52 5.61
C TYR A 384 0.73 -12.01 6.15
N GLU A 385 1.24 -13.10 5.58
CA GLU A 385 2.52 -13.64 6.04
C GLU A 385 3.70 -13.01 5.30
N LEU A 386 4.77 -12.69 6.03
CA LEU A 386 5.97 -12.09 5.47
C LEU A 386 6.93 -13.15 4.92
N ASN A 387 7.61 -12.83 3.82
CA ASN A 387 8.56 -13.73 3.18
C ASN A 387 9.89 -13.03 2.90
N ALA A 388 10.99 -13.70 3.25
CA ALA A 388 12.35 -13.22 2.94
C ALA A 388 12.61 -13.20 1.44
N ASP A 389 12.15 -14.23 0.74
CA ASP A 389 12.57 -14.53 -0.62
C ASP A 389 11.39 -14.52 -1.57
N ALA A 390 11.62 -13.89 -2.73
CA ALA A 390 10.76 -14.05 -3.89
C ALA A 390 10.94 -15.44 -4.51
N SER A 391 9.92 -15.94 -5.21
CA SER A 391 9.95 -17.28 -5.84
C SER A 391 9.20 -17.33 -7.17
N ASP A 392 9.84 -17.88 -8.20
CA ASP A 392 9.25 -18.12 -9.54
C ASP A 392 8.35 -19.35 -9.63
N TRP A 393 8.23 -20.16 -8.57
CA TRP A 393 7.56 -21.46 -8.64
C TRP A 393 6.07 -21.42 -8.27
N GLY A 394 5.54 -20.23 -7.98
CA GLY A 394 4.18 -20.05 -7.48
C GLY A 394 3.98 -20.65 -6.08
N GLY A 395 3.26 -19.94 -5.22
CA GLY A 395 2.96 -20.40 -3.86
C GLY A 395 3.92 -19.91 -2.78
N GLY A 396 3.42 -19.88 -1.55
CA GLY A 396 3.95 -19.14 -0.39
C GLY A 396 2.91 -18.13 0.12
N GLY A 397 2.88 -17.88 1.42
CA GLY A 397 1.83 -17.09 2.10
C GLY A 397 0.56 -17.89 2.38
N SER A 398 0.54 -18.59 3.52
CA SER A 398 -0.60 -19.37 3.99
C SER A 398 -1.83 -18.49 4.26
N GLY A 399 -3.01 -19.11 4.21
CA GLY A 399 -4.24 -18.54 4.79
C GLY A 399 -4.17 -18.36 6.30
N ALA A 400 -3.31 -19.14 6.95
CA ALA A 400 -3.37 -19.39 8.38
C ALA A 400 -3.34 -18.11 9.23
N PHE A 401 -2.45 -17.15 8.97
CA PHE A 401 -2.40 -15.94 9.81
C PHE A 401 -3.68 -15.10 9.66
N HIS A 402 -4.21 -14.98 8.45
CA HIS A 402 -5.48 -14.31 8.21
C HIS A 402 -6.65 -15.03 8.88
N ASP A 403 -6.72 -16.35 8.75
CA ASP A 403 -7.78 -17.16 9.33
C ASP A 403 -7.76 -17.08 10.87
N ASN A 404 -6.56 -17.11 11.46
CA ASN A 404 -6.35 -16.93 12.90
C ASN A 404 -6.67 -15.50 13.36
N ALA A 405 -6.35 -14.50 12.55
CA ALA A 405 -6.70 -13.11 12.81
C ALA A 405 -8.23 -12.91 12.81
N TRP A 406 -8.91 -13.46 11.81
CA TRP A 406 -10.38 -13.48 11.70
C TRP A 406 -11.03 -14.20 12.89
N ALA A 407 -10.52 -15.39 13.24
CA ALA A 407 -10.98 -16.13 14.41
C ALA A 407 -10.54 -15.51 15.74
N SER A 408 -9.62 -14.54 15.71
CA SER A 408 -9.03 -13.87 16.87
C SER A 408 -8.39 -14.84 17.88
N THR A 409 -7.72 -15.89 17.38
CA THR A 409 -7.19 -17.00 18.19
C THR A 409 -5.73 -16.85 18.57
N VAL A 410 -4.98 -15.99 17.88
CA VAL A 410 -3.53 -15.78 18.09
C VAL A 410 -3.29 -14.40 18.68
N VAL A 411 -2.37 -14.34 19.66
CA VAL A 411 -1.91 -13.09 20.26
C VAL A 411 -0.74 -12.52 19.48
N ASP A 412 -0.67 -11.20 19.42
CA ASP A 412 0.41 -10.44 18.82
C ASP A 412 1.61 -10.29 19.76
N SER A 413 2.63 -9.53 19.33
CA SER A 413 3.84 -9.25 20.12
C SER A 413 3.59 -8.48 21.43
N ARG A 414 2.38 -7.93 21.63
CA ARG A 414 1.95 -7.20 22.82
C ARG A 414 0.97 -8.03 23.67
N GLY A 415 0.78 -9.30 23.34
CA GLY A 415 -0.12 -10.21 24.05
C GLY A 415 -1.61 -9.92 23.80
N GLN A 416 -1.94 -9.22 22.71
CA GLN A 416 -3.32 -8.88 22.34
C GLN A 416 -3.77 -9.72 21.14
N THR A 417 -5.01 -10.19 21.16
CA THR A 417 -5.68 -10.67 19.95
C THR A 417 -6.33 -9.50 19.22
N ARG A 418 -6.79 -9.70 17.99
CA ARG A 418 -7.58 -8.70 17.24
C ARG A 418 -8.73 -8.13 18.09
N ALA A 419 -9.56 -9.01 18.66
CA ALA A 419 -10.73 -8.61 19.43
C ALA A 419 -10.39 -7.92 20.76
N SER A 420 -9.29 -8.30 21.42
CA SER A 420 -8.88 -7.64 22.67
C SER A 420 -8.24 -6.28 22.40
N ALA A 421 -7.51 -6.13 21.28
CA ALA A 421 -6.94 -4.86 20.85
C ALA A 421 -8.03 -3.86 20.46
N SER A 422 -9.00 -4.26 19.64
CA SER A 422 -10.09 -3.38 19.20
C SER A 422 -11.15 -3.11 20.26
N GLY A 423 -11.32 -4.05 21.21
CA GLY A 423 -12.35 -3.99 22.25
C GLY A 423 -13.69 -4.60 21.85
N TYR A 424 -13.83 -5.11 20.63
CA TYR A 424 -15.05 -5.77 20.14
C TYR A 424 -15.02 -7.27 20.40
N THR A 425 -15.41 -7.69 21.61
CA THR A 425 -15.37 -9.11 22.01
C THR A 425 -16.31 -10.02 21.19
N GLY A 426 -17.26 -9.46 20.44
CA GLY A 426 -18.17 -10.19 19.57
C GLY A 426 -17.75 -10.27 18.10
N SER A 427 -16.60 -9.69 17.70
CA SER A 427 -16.08 -9.75 16.33
C SER A 427 -15.45 -11.09 15.90
N PRO A 428 -14.92 -11.96 16.78
CA PRO A 428 -14.30 -13.23 16.37
C PRO A 428 -15.22 -14.06 15.46
N SER A 429 -14.73 -14.41 14.27
CA SER A 429 -15.45 -15.16 13.24
C SER A 429 -16.79 -14.57 12.78
N ALA A 430 -17.07 -13.30 13.07
CA ALA A 430 -18.37 -12.68 12.81
C ALA A 430 -18.27 -11.48 11.85
N TYR A 431 -17.36 -10.53 12.14
CA TYR A 431 -17.15 -9.33 11.33
C TYR A 431 -15.74 -8.77 11.54
N TRP A 432 -15.32 -7.88 10.64
CA TRP A 432 -14.18 -6.99 10.87
C TRP A 432 -14.68 -5.67 11.46
N TRP A 433 -13.96 -5.12 12.42
CA TRP A 433 -14.14 -3.72 12.76
C TRP A 433 -13.45 -2.86 11.70
N GLN A 434 -14.06 -1.74 11.33
CA GLN A 434 -13.57 -0.83 10.29
C GLN A 434 -12.06 -0.55 10.42
N HIS A 435 -11.59 -0.30 11.64
CA HIS A 435 -10.21 0.09 11.89
C HIS A 435 -9.32 -1.07 12.39
N ASP A 436 -9.76 -2.33 12.21
CA ASP A 436 -8.87 -3.47 12.42
C ASP A 436 -7.70 -3.37 11.43
N TYR A 437 -6.48 -3.31 11.98
CA TYR A 437 -5.25 -3.36 11.20
C TYR A 437 -4.10 -3.91 12.05
N PHE A 438 -3.36 -4.85 11.48
CA PHE A 438 -2.16 -5.41 12.06
C PHE A 438 -0.92 -4.74 11.44
N VAL A 439 -0.09 -4.14 12.28
CA VAL A 439 1.17 -3.51 11.88
C VAL A 439 2.30 -4.52 12.06
N HIS A 440 2.94 -4.89 10.96
CA HIS A 440 4.11 -5.75 11.01
C HIS A 440 5.30 -5.02 11.67
N SER A 441 6.07 -5.77 12.45
CA SER A 441 7.38 -5.32 12.96
C SER A 441 8.46 -5.33 11.88
N GLY A 442 8.18 -6.06 10.79
CA GLY A 442 9.10 -6.41 9.72
C GLY A 442 9.86 -7.72 9.98
N GLN A 443 9.92 -8.23 11.22
CA GLN A 443 10.60 -9.51 11.43
C GLN A 443 9.83 -10.65 10.78
N LEU A 444 10.56 -11.58 10.18
CA LEU A 444 10.00 -12.81 9.64
C LEU A 444 9.67 -13.76 10.80
N ASP A 445 8.49 -14.35 10.78
CA ASP A 445 8.13 -15.46 11.66
C ASP A 445 7.97 -16.73 10.83
N SER A 446 8.67 -17.79 11.22
CA SER A 446 8.56 -19.10 10.55
C SER A 446 7.43 -19.97 11.10
N THR A 447 6.76 -19.51 12.16
CA THR A 447 5.64 -20.21 12.79
C THR A 447 4.40 -20.02 11.93
N GLU A 448 3.83 -21.12 11.45
CA GLU A 448 2.64 -21.07 10.61
C GLU A 448 1.48 -20.37 11.32
N GLY A 449 0.88 -19.38 10.65
CA GLY A 449 -0.29 -18.67 11.17
C GLY A 449 -0.01 -17.68 12.31
N VAL A 450 1.25 -17.31 12.54
CA VAL A 450 1.68 -16.29 13.49
C VAL A 450 2.58 -15.29 12.78
N GLU A 451 2.47 -14.01 13.13
CA GLU A 451 3.28 -12.95 12.54
C GLU A 451 3.84 -12.00 13.59
N ALA A 452 5.04 -11.49 13.34
CA ALA A 452 5.70 -10.56 14.23
C ALA A 452 5.19 -9.14 13.99
N GLY A 453 4.33 -8.66 14.87
CA GLY A 453 3.71 -7.33 14.76
C GLY A 453 2.73 -7.08 15.90
N PHE A 454 1.85 -6.10 15.72
CA PHE A 454 0.81 -5.79 16.71
C PHE A 454 -0.46 -5.25 16.07
N TRP A 455 -1.59 -5.54 16.72
CA TRP A 455 -2.86 -4.93 16.41
C TRP A 455 -2.92 -3.49 16.90
N LEU A 456 -3.40 -2.58 16.06
CA LEU A 456 -3.67 -1.23 16.52
C LEU A 456 -4.84 -1.23 17.51
N PRO A 457 -4.69 -0.57 18.68
CA PRO A 457 -5.69 -0.63 19.75
C PRO A 457 -6.93 0.20 19.41
N GLY A 458 -8.07 -0.08 20.04
CA GLY A 458 -9.30 0.69 19.89
C GLY A 458 -9.06 2.21 19.94
N GLN A 459 -9.75 2.94 19.06
CA GLN A 459 -9.63 4.40 18.91
C GLN A 459 -8.27 4.93 18.40
N TRP A 460 -7.34 4.07 17.96
CA TRP A 460 -6.04 4.52 17.42
C TRP A 460 -6.18 5.56 16.29
N TYR A 461 -7.22 5.42 15.47
CA TYR A 461 -7.51 6.22 14.28
C TYR A 461 -8.03 7.62 14.58
N LEU A 462 -8.39 7.91 15.85
CA LEU A 462 -8.93 9.21 16.23
C LEU A 462 -7.83 10.29 16.21
N PRO A 463 -8.14 11.52 15.75
CA PRO A 463 -7.19 12.61 15.81
C PRO A 463 -6.66 12.92 17.22
N SER A 464 -7.48 12.73 18.26
CA SER A 464 -7.08 12.90 19.66
C SER A 464 -5.96 11.95 20.10
N ASN A 465 -5.90 10.77 19.47
CA ASN A 465 -4.90 9.74 19.72
C ASN A 465 -3.73 9.81 18.71
N GLY A 466 -3.74 10.83 17.85
CA GLY A 466 -2.68 11.08 16.88
C GLY A 466 -2.72 10.15 15.67
N GLY A 467 -3.86 9.54 15.35
CA GLY A 467 -4.01 8.65 14.20
C GLY A 467 -5.02 9.08 13.15
N PHE A 468 -5.07 8.27 12.09
CA PHE A 468 -5.94 8.43 10.92
C PHE A 468 -5.93 7.14 10.09
N ASP A 469 -7.10 6.69 9.62
CA ASP A 469 -7.23 5.51 8.77
C ASP A 469 -7.70 5.90 7.36
N GLY A 470 -6.73 6.07 6.45
CA GLY A 470 -6.97 6.49 5.07
C GLY A 470 -7.56 5.40 4.18
N ARG A 471 -7.80 4.18 4.68
CA ARG A 471 -8.51 3.15 3.90
C ARG A 471 -9.97 3.53 3.63
N TRP A 472 -10.55 4.40 4.47
CA TRP A 472 -11.97 4.74 4.47
C TRP A 472 -12.27 6.22 4.18
N VAL A 473 -11.23 7.02 3.90
CA VAL A 473 -11.34 8.47 3.78
C VAL A 473 -10.60 8.95 2.55
N GLN A 474 -11.27 9.75 1.73
CA GLN A 474 -10.69 10.35 0.53
C GLN A 474 -9.68 11.47 0.88
N LEU A 475 -8.48 11.39 0.32
CA LEU A 475 -7.41 12.37 0.38
C LEU A 475 -7.20 13.08 -0.96
N PHE A 476 -7.53 12.48 -2.08
CA PHE A 476 -7.46 13.06 -3.42
C PHE A 476 -8.87 13.37 -3.91
N ASP A 477 -8.96 14.25 -4.89
CA ASP A 477 -10.25 14.58 -5.52
C ASP A 477 -10.44 13.62 -6.70
N ASP A 478 -11.69 13.21 -6.96
CA ASP A 478 -12.02 12.33 -8.09
C ASP A 478 -12.02 13.16 -9.40
N PRO A 479 -11.16 12.84 -10.40
CA PRO A 479 -10.99 13.63 -11.62
C PRO A 479 -12.00 13.35 -12.75
#